data_AF-R6BWB5-F1
#
_entry.id   AF-R6BWB5-F1
#
_cell.length_a   1.000
_cell.length_b   1.000
_cell.length_c   1.000
_cell.angle_alpha   90.00
_cell.angle_beta   90.00
_cell.angle_gamma   90.00
#
_symmetry.space_group_name_H-M   'P 1'
#
loop_
_entity.id
_entity.type
_entity.pdbx_description
1 polymer ?
#
loop_
_entity_poly.entity_id
_entity_poly.type
_entity_poly.pdbx_seq_one_letter_code
_entity_poly.pdbx_strand_id
1 'polypeptide(L)'
;MKYVKCCNNARNAIIIKENEYQTFIDVILRHTEIVCFTVCPYLDHVDELREDIRYKQIMGSYIDSEFTESIHTENCKESLVYFKADYYIREFLKEKKDLFDFFDENASVNLEDVVFIGKKSIICDTITHEKYCAVSDELLHEIKKNRKY
;
A
#
# COMPACT_ATOMS: atom_id res chain seq x y z
N MET A 1 -17.36 -4.05 -17.94
CA MET A 1 -16.04 -3.60 -17.43
C MET A 1 -14.95 -4.38 -18.14
N LYS A 2 -13.97 -3.72 -18.77
CA LYS A 2 -12.79 -4.41 -19.29
C LYS A 2 -11.88 -4.73 -18.10
N TYR A 3 -11.72 -6.01 -17.79
CA TYR A 3 -10.73 -6.48 -16.84
C TYR A 3 -9.36 -5.97 -17.26
N VAL A 4 -8.79 -5.04 -16.50
CA VAL A 4 -7.39 -4.67 -16.63
C VAL A 4 -6.63 -5.84 -16.04
N LYS A 5 -6.20 -6.77 -16.90
CA LYS A 5 -5.19 -7.77 -16.52
C LYS A 5 -3.97 -6.98 -16.05
N CYS A 6 -3.71 -6.99 -14.75
CA CYS A 6 -2.49 -6.42 -14.20
C CYS A 6 -1.35 -7.31 -14.71
N CYS A 7 -0.69 -6.89 -15.79
CA CYS A 7 0.51 -7.55 -16.27
C CYS A 7 1.54 -7.41 -15.16
N ASN A 8 1.89 -8.52 -14.50
CA ASN A 8 3.10 -8.61 -13.68
C ASN A 8 4.32 -8.50 -14.62
N ASN A 9 4.59 -7.28 -15.09
CA ASN A 9 5.90 -6.92 -15.60
C ASN A 9 6.88 -7.15 -14.45
N ALA A 10 8.04 -7.75 -14.72
CA ALA A 10 9.04 -8.11 -13.71
C ALA A 10 9.23 -6.97 -12.69
N ARG A 11 8.89 -7.22 -11.43
CA ARG A 11 9.10 -6.27 -10.33
C ARG A 11 10.34 -6.70 -9.57
N ASN A 12 11.22 -5.76 -9.26
CA ASN A 12 12.49 -6.03 -8.62
C ASN A 12 12.32 -5.95 -7.11
N ALA A 13 12.71 -7.02 -6.43
CA ALA A 13 12.83 -7.05 -4.98
C ALA A 13 13.84 -5.99 -4.51
N ILE A 14 13.43 -5.11 -3.59
CA ILE A 14 14.34 -4.17 -2.94
C ILE A 14 14.13 -4.15 -1.43
N ILE A 15 15.23 -3.94 -0.72
CA ILE A 15 15.21 -3.69 0.73
C ILE A 15 15.30 -2.18 0.93
N ILE A 16 14.36 -1.61 1.68
CA ILE A 16 14.37 -0.21 2.10
C ILE A 16 14.88 -0.16 3.53
N LYS A 17 15.95 0.60 3.77
CA LYS A 17 16.43 0.87 5.13
C LYS A 17 15.56 1.93 5.78
N GLU A 18 15.45 1.90 7.10
CA GLU A 18 14.67 2.88 7.89
C GLU A 18 15.08 4.33 7.55
N ASN A 19 16.38 4.61 7.45
CA ASN A 19 16.89 5.94 7.10
C ASN A 19 16.67 6.34 5.62
N GLU A 20 16.27 5.41 4.75
CA GLU A 20 15.93 5.65 3.35
C GLU A 20 14.42 5.82 3.14
N TYR A 21 13.59 5.44 4.11
CA TYR A 21 12.13 5.35 3.96
C TYR A 21 11.49 6.63 3.46
N GLN A 22 11.83 7.78 4.07
CA GLN A 22 11.28 9.08 3.68
C GLN A 22 11.61 9.44 2.22
N THR A 23 12.84 9.16 1.79
CA THR A 23 13.24 9.42 0.39
C THR A 23 12.56 8.45 -0.57
N PHE A 24 12.44 7.18 -0.18
CA PHE A 24 11.75 6.17 -0.94
C PHE A 24 10.27 6.52 -1.15
N ILE A 25 9.56 6.82 -0.06
CA ILE A 25 8.12 7.10 -0.12
C ILE A 25 7.84 8.38 -0.92
N ASP A 26 8.70 9.40 -0.82
CA ASP A 26 8.63 10.60 -1.64
C ASP A 26 8.73 10.31 -3.15
N VAL A 27 9.64 9.41 -3.55
CA VAL A 27 9.80 9.03 -4.96
C VAL A 27 8.58 8.25 -5.43
N ILE A 28 8.17 7.20 -4.70
CA ILE A 28 7.00 6.39 -5.07
C ILE A 28 5.77 7.26 -5.22
N LEU A 29 5.47 8.10 -4.22
CA LEU A 29 4.24 8.90 -4.19
C LEU A 29 4.17 9.94 -5.32
N ARG A 30 5.27 10.34 -5.96
CA ARG A 30 5.21 11.22 -7.14
C ARG A 30 4.56 10.56 -8.36
N HIS A 31 4.62 9.23 -8.41
CA HIS A 31 4.15 8.42 -9.53
C HIS A 31 2.87 7.63 -9.22
N THR A 32 2.40 7.70 -7.97
CA THR A 32 1.19 7.03 -7.49
C THR A 32 -0.05 7.89 -7.74
N GLU A 33 -1.10 7.29 -8.32
CA GLU A 33 -2.45 7.86 -8.40
C GLU A 33 -3.39 7.26 -7.34
N ILE A 34 -3.25 5.97 -7.07
CA ILE A 34 -4.07 5.22 -6.10
C ILE A 34 -3.16 4.42 -5.16
N VAL A 35 -3.51 4.43 -3.88
CA VAL A 35 -2.92 3.54 -2.87
C VAL A 35 -3.99 2.53 -2.46
N CYS A 36 -3.64 1.25 -2.48
CA CYS A 36 -4.48 0.17 -2.02
C CYS A 36 -3.85 -0.47 -0.79
N PHE A 37 -4.66 -0.88 0.17
CA PHE A 37 -4.25 -1.68 1.31
C PHE A 37 -5.10 -2.93 1.41
N THR A 38 -4.49 -4.03 1.85
CA THR A 38 -5.22 -5.16 2.41
C THR A 38 -5.65 -4.81 3.84
N VAL A 39 -6.82 -5.28 4.25
CA VAL A 39 -7.32 -5.10 5.63
C VAL A 39 -7.40 -6.46 6.32
N CYS A 40 -6.87 -6.51 7.53
CA CYS A 40 -6.81 -7.71 8.37
C CYS A 40 -7.36 -7.43 9.78
N PRO A 41 -8.38 -8.17 10.27
CA PRO A 41 -9.18 -9.15 9.54
C PRO A 41 -10.03 -8.50 8.43
N TYR A 42 -10.69 -9.32 7.61
CA TYR A 42 -11.60 -8.84 6.57
C TYR A 42 -12.68 -7.93 7.17
N LEU A 43 -13.12 -6.94 6.39
CA LEU A 43 -14.15 -6.00 6.78
C LEU A 43 -15.54 -6.57 6.53
N ASP A 44 -16.44 -6.43 7.49
CA ASP A 44 -17.88 -6.59 7.24
C ASP A 44 -18.45 -5.32 6.58
N HIS A 45 -17.95 -4.14 6.99
CA HIS A 45 -18.30 -2.86 6.39
C HIS A 45 -17.15 -1.85 6.45
N VAL A 46 -17.02 -1.01 5.41
CA VAL A 46 -15.96 0.02 5.36
C VAL A 46 -16.04 1.05 6.50
N ASP A 47 -17.21 1.19 7.14
CA ASP A 47 -17.37 2.09 8.29
C ASP A 47 -16.50 1.68 9.49
N GLU A 48 -16.10 0.41 9.60
CA GLU A 48 -15.15 -0.04 10.64
C GLU A 48 -13.81 0.69 10.53
N LEU A 49 -13.33 0.99 9.32
CA LEU A 49 -12.16 1.85 9.10
C LEU A 49 -12.45 3.33 9.36
N ARG A 50 -13.68 3.79 9.10
CA ARG A 50 -14.07 5.20 9.32
C ARG A 50 -14.16 5.56 10.79
N GLU A 51 -14.57 4.61 11.60
CA GLU A 51 -14.71 4.77 13.04
C GLU A 51 -13.37 4.62 13.77
N ASP A 52 -12.40 3.92 13.17
CA ASP A 52 -11.04 3.83 13.70
C ASP A 52 -10.28 5.15 13.58
N ILE A 53 -9.91 5.72 14.73
CA ILE A 53 -9.20 7.01 14.81
C ILE A 53 -7.86 7.01 14.06
N ARG A 54 -7.21 5.85 13.90
CA ARG A 54 -5.92 5.73 13.20
C ARG A 54 -6.05 5.94 11.69
N TYR A 55 -7.23 5.65 11.12
CA TYR A 55 -7.48 5.75 9.68
C TYR A 55 -8.48 6.85 9.31
N LYS A 56 -9.18 7.42 10.30
CA LYS A 56 -10.15 8.50 10.11
C LYS A 56 -9.64 9.64 9.21
N GLN A 57 -8.36 10.01 9.33
CA GLN A 57 -7.76 11.09 8.54
C GLN A 57 -7.65 10.79 7.04
N ILE A 58 -7.49 9.51 6.66
CA ILE A 58 -7.34 9.12 5.26
C ILE A 58 -8.67 8.82 4.57
N MET A 59 -9.76 8.67 5.32
CA MET A 59 -11.07 8.31 4.77
C MET A 59 -11.70 9.37 3.85
N GLY A 60 -11.26 10.62 3.94
CA GLY A 60 -11.63 11.65 2.94
C GLY A 60 -11.10 11.34 1.53
N SER A 61 -10.11 10.46 1.43
CA SER A 61 -9.45 10.04 0.18
C SER A 61 -9.97 8.69 -0.32
N TYR A 62 -10.92 8.07 0.39
CA TYR A 62 -11.49 6.77 0.05
C TYR A 62 -12.16 6.81 -1.33
N ILE A 63 -11.87 5.80 -2.15
CA ILE A 63 -12.45 5.61 -3.48
C ILE A 63 -13.48 4.48 -3.44
N ASP A 64 -13.03 3.27 -3.11
CA ASP A 64 -13.85 2.06 -3.13
C ASP A 64 -13.22 0.95 -2.28
N SER A 65 -13.92 -0.17 -2.12
CA SER A 65 -13.44 -1.39 -1.48
C SER A 65 -13.92 -2.63 -2.23
N GLU A 66 -13.09 -3.66 -2.30
CA GLU A 66 -13.48 -4.95 -2.89
C GLU A 66 -13.07 -6.13 -2.02
N PHE A 67 -13.72 -7.27 -2.25
CA PHE A 67 -13.38 -8.53 -1.61
C PHE A 67 -12.66 -9.43 -2.62
N THR A 68 -11.51 -9.96 -2.21
CA THR A 68 -10.77 -10.96 -2.98
C THR A 68 -10.59 -12.24 -2.16
N GLU A 69 -10.38 -13.36 -2.85
CA GLU A 69 -9.81 -14.53 -2.18
C GLU A 69 -8.41 -14.18 -1.69
N SER A 70 -8.11 -14.58 -0.46
CA SER A 70 -6.82 -14.34 0.17
C SER A 70 -5.72 -15.06 -0.60
N ILE A 71 -4.65 -14.33 -0.89
CA ILE A 71 -3.45 -14.93 -1.49
C ILE A 71 -2.59 -15.66 -0.45
N HIS A 72 -2.79 -15.34 0.84
CA HIS A 72 -2.00 -15.86 1.94
C HIS A 72 -2.63 -17.09 2.60
N THR A 73 -3.97 -17.16 2.65
CA THR A 73 -4.71 -18.22 3.36
C THR A 73 -5.83 -18.79 2.51
N GLU A 74 -5.76 -20.09 2.22
CA GLU A 74 -6.78 -20.79 1.43
C GLU A 74 -8.17 -20.70 2.08
N ASN A 75 -9.21 -20.44 1.27
CA ASN A 75 -10.59 -20.24 1.70
C ASN A 75 -10.84 -19.02 2.61
N CYS A 76 -9.87 -18.12 2.77
CA CYS A 76 -10.08 -16.83 3.41
C CYS A 76 -10.40 -15.75 2.37
N LYS A 77 -11.08 -14.69 2.83
CA LYS A 77 -11.30 -13.47 2.05
C LYS A 77 -10.46 -12.35 2.63
N GLU A 78 -9.94 -11.52 1.75
CA GLU A 78 -9.29 -10.27 2.08
C GLU A 78 -10.17 -9.11 1.63
N SER A 79 -10.12 -8.01 2.37
CA SER A 79 -10.72 -6.75 1.96
C SER A 79 -9.63 -5.84 1.44
N LEU A 80 -9.79 -5.37 0.20
CA LEU A 80 -8.93 -4.36 -0.38
C LEU A 80 -9.63 -3.02 -0.29
N VAL A 81 -8.92 -1.98 0.15
CA VAL A 81 -9.44 -0.62 0.25
C VAL A 81 -8.58 0.33 -0.56
N TYR A 82 -9.23 1.12 -1.42
CA TYR A 82 -8.57 2.02 -2.37
C TYR A 82 -8.70 3.46 -1.94
N PHE A 83 -7.59 4.17 -1.97
CA PHE A 83 -7.50 5.58 -1.66
C PHE A 83 -6.84 6.35 -2.79
N LYS A 84 -7.29 7.58 -3.01
CA LYS A 84 -6.61 8.54 -3.89
C LYS A 84 -5.29 8.96 -3.24
N ALA A 85 -4.20 8.98 -4.02
CA ALA A 85 -2.88 9.39 -3.55
C ALA A 85 -2.73 10.93 -3.41
N ASP A 86 -3.59 11.53 -2.59
CA ASP A 86 -3.62 12.97 -2.30
C ASP A 86 -2.83 13.34 -1.04
N TYR A 87 -2.99 14.57 -0.56
CA TYR A 87 -2.27 15.09 0.60
C TYR A 87 -2.43 14.22 1.85
N TYR A 88 -3.65 13.74 2.16
CA TYR A 88 -3.91 13.03 3.40
C TYR A 88 -3.24 11.65 3.41
N ILE A 89 -3.29 10.93 2.28
CA ILE A 89 -2.58 9.65 2.14
C ILE A 89 -1.07 9.84 2.19
N ARG A 90 -0.55 10.91 1.57
CA ARG A 90 0.89 11.21 1.59
C ARG A 90 1.39 11.46 3.01
N GLU A 91 0.69 12.27 3.79
CA GLU A 91 1.07 12.55 5.18
C GLU A 91 0.95 11.29 6.04
N PHE A 92 -0.16 10.54 5.93
CA PHE A 92 -0.35 9.30 6.67
C PHE A 92 0.79 8.29 6.46
N LEU A 93 1.24 8.12 5.23
CA LEU A 93 2.37 7.23 4.91
C LEU A 93 3.69 7.79 5.46
N LYS A 94 3.91 9.10 5.35
CA LYS A 94 5.14 9.73 5.88
C LYS A 94 5.27 9.68 7.39
N GLU A 95 4.15 9.60 8.12
CA GLU A 95 4.14 9.44 9.58
C GLU A 95 4.57 8.04 10.04
N LYS A 96 4.66 7.06 9.13
CA LYS A 96 5.08 5.69 9.46
C LYS A 96 6.59 5.54 9.57
N LYS A 97 7.04 4.55 10.34
CA LYS A 97 8.47 4.22 10.47
C LYS A 97 9.00 3.57 9.19
N ASP A 98 8.22 2.66 8.61
CA ASP A 98 8.54 1.96 7.38
C ASP A 98 7.28 1.53 6.60
N LEU A 99 7.46 0.74 5.54
CA LEU A 99 6.37 0.24 4.67
C LEU A 99 5.50 -0.84 5.31
N PHE A 100 5.86 -1.33 6.48
CA PHE A 100 5.21 -2.44 7.18
C PHE A 100 4.67 -2.02 8.56
N ASP A 101 4.83 -0.74 8.93
CA ASP A 101 4.45 -0.15 10.22
C ASP A 101 2.96 0.25 10.26
N PHE A 102 2.08 -0.72 10.03
CA PHE A 102 0.63 -0.52 10.03
C PHE A 102 -0.11 -1.36 11.07
N PHE A 103 0.56 -2.36 11.65
CA PHE A 103 -0.02 -3.32 12.57
C PHE A 103 0.00 -2.81 14.03
N ASP A 104 -1.13 -3.00 14.71
CA ASP A 104 -1.29 -2.85 16.15
C ASP A 104 -2.01 -4.09 16.69
N GLU A 105 -1.41 -4.77 17.67
CA GLU A 105 -1.96 -5.99 18.27
C GLU A 105 -3.26 -5.76 19.05
N ASN A 106 -3.51 -4.51 19.46
CA ASN A 106 -4.71 -4.13 20.21
C ASN A 106 -5.83 -3.60 19.31
N ALA A 107 -5.59 -3.50 18.00
CA ALA A 107 -6.56 -2.99 17.07
C ALA A 107 -7.54 -4.06 16.60
N SER A 108 -8.78 -3.63 16.32
CA SER A 108 -9.80 -4.49 15.72
C SER A 108 -9.57 -4.75 14.24
N VAL A 109 -8.96 -3.80 13.53
CA VAL A 109 -8.64 -3.87 12.10
C VAL A 109 -7.25 -3.32 11.86
N ASN A 110 -6.48 -3.87 10.93
CA ASN A 110 -5.16 -3.38 10.55
C ASN A 110 -5.08 -3.24 9.03
N LEU A 111 -4.29 -2.27 8.56
CA LEU A 111 -3.90 -2.19 7.16
C LEU A 111 -2.62 -2.99 6.95
N GLU A 112 -2.50 -3.68 5.83
CA GLU A 112 -1.35 -4.49 5.44
C GLU A 112 -1.14 -4.38 3.93
N ASP A 113 -0.03 -4.93 3.43
CA ASP A 113 0.26 -5.13 2.01
C ASP A 113 -0.06 -3.91 1.13
N VAL A 114 0.59 -2.78 1.40
CA VAL A 114 0.38 -1.55 0.63
C VAL A 114 0.79 -1.73 -0.83
N VAL A 115 -0.12 -1.37 -1.73
CA VAL A 115 0.08 -1.39 -3.18
C VAL A 115 -0.06 0.02 -3.73
N PHE A 116 0.97 0.48 -4.44
CA PHE A 116 1.01 1.76 -5.12
C PHE A 116 0.71 1.57 -6.59
N ILE A 117 -0.35 2.24 -7.06
CA ILE A 117 -0.85 2.12 -8.42
C ILE A 117 -0.65 3.45 -9.12
N GLY A 118 0.14 3.44 -10.19
CA GLY A 118 0.30 4.58 -11.09
C GLY A 118 -0.73 4.55 -12.22
N LYS A 119 -0.60 5.48 -13.16
CA LYS A 119 -1.56 5.70 -14.26
C LYS A 119 -1.96 4.47 -15.09
N LYS A 120 -1.09 3.46 -15.18
CA LYS A 120 -1.31 2.29 -16.05
C LYS A 120 -1.07 0.93 -15.39
N SER A 121 -0.44 0.89 -14.23
CA SER A 121 0.00 -0.35 -13.59
C SER A 121 0.30 -0.15 -12.12
N ILE A 122 0.38 -1.26 -11.38
CA ILE A 122 1.06 -1.30 -10.09
C ILE A 122 2.54 -0.96 -10.32
N ILE A 123 3.04 -0.04 -9.50
CA ILE A 123 4.40 0.48 -9.59
C ILE A 123 5.25 0.03 -8.40
N CYS A 124 4.61 -0.28 -7.27
CA CYS A 124 5.21 -0.84 -6.08
C CYS A 124 4.17 -1.64 -5.29
N ASP A 125 4.55 -2.75 -4.69
CA ASP A 125 3.72 -3.56 -3.80
C ASP A 125 4.56 -4.23 -2.73
N THR A 126 3.91 -4.55 -1.61
CA THR A 126 4.56 -5.15 -0.45
C THR A 126 3.87 -6.42 0.00
N ILE A 127 4.64 -7.34 0.58
CA ILE A 127 4.11 -8.48 1.35
C ILE A 127 4.65 -8.34 2.78
N THR A 128 3.78 -7.95 3.70
CA THR A 128 4.13 -7.62 5.10
C THR A 128 4.76 -8.79 5.81
N HIS A 129 4.18 -10.00 5.69
CA HIS A 129 4.69 -11.19 6.35
C HIS A 129 6.10 -11.60 5.90
N GLU A 130 6.43 -11.35 4.64
CA GLU A 130 7.75 -11.64 4.07
C GLU A 130 8.71 -10.45 4.15
N LYS A 131 8.23 -9.28 4.62
CA LYS A 131 8.92 -7.99 4.55
C LYS A 131 9.49 -7.71 3.16
N TYR A 132 8.71 -8.07 2.15
CA TYR A 132 9.07 -7.95 0.75
C TYR A 132 8.51 -6.66 0.17
N CYS A 133 9.29 -6.02 -0.70
CA CYS A 133 8.88 -4.87 -1.48
C CYS A 133 9.37 -5.05 -2.92
N ALA A 134 8.44 -5.00 -3.86
CA ALA A 134 8.70 -5.08 -5.29
C ALA A 134 8.47 -3.71 -5.92
N VAL A 135 9.39 -3.26 -6.77
CA VAL A 135 9.22 -2.03 -7.55
C VAL A 135 9.37 -2.28 -9.04
N SER A 136 8.62 -1.52 -9.83
CA SER A 136 8.77 -1.51 -11.30
C SER A 136 10.19 -1.08 -11.72
N ASP A 137 10.66 -1.59 -12.86
CA ASP A 137 11.97 -1.24 -13.44
C ASP A 137 12.18 0.27 -13.59
N GLU A 138 11.14 0.97 -14.05
CA GLU A 138 11.15 2.42 -14.29
C GLU A 138 11.46 3.19 -12.99
N LEU A 139 10.81 2.80 -11.89
CA LEU A 139 11.04 3.44 -10.59
C LEU A 139 12.32 2.99 -9.91
N LEU A 140 12.79 1.77 -10.17
CA LEU A 140 14.01 1.25 -9.55
C LEU A 140 15.20 2.17 -9.83
N HIS A 141 15.31 2.69 -11.06
CA HIS A 141 16.39 3.61 -11.42
C HIS A 141 16.29 4.93 -10.63
N GLU A 142 15.10 5.51 -10.52
CA GLU A 142 14.89 6.75 -9.78
C GLU A 142 15.15 6.59 -8.28
N ILE A 143 14.69 5.49 -7.68
CA ILE A 143 14.97 5.17 -6.27
C ILE A 143 16.47 5.08 -6.04
N LYS A 144 17.19 4.31 -6.87
CA LYS A 144 18.65 4.16 -6.75
C LYS A 144 19.39 5.49 -6.88
N LYS A 145 18.95 6.39 -7.75
CA LYS A 145 19.54 7.72 -7.91
C LYS A 145 19.33 8.61 -6.69
N ASN A 146 18.19 8.47 -6.01
CA ASN A 146 17.84 9.30 -4.85
C ASN A 146 18.34 8.71 -3.52
N ARG A 147 18.80 7.46 -3.49
CA ARG A 147 19.49 6.90 -2.31
C ARG A 147 20.74 7.72 -2.01
N LYS A 148 20.71 8.47 -0.92
CA LYS A 148 21.89 9.12 -0.37
C LYS A 148 22.73 8.03 0.30
N TYR A 149 23.93 7.81 -0.24
CA TYR A 149 24.96 7.00 0.42
C TYR A 149 25.51 7.71 1.65
#